data_AF-A0A6A3HGP4-F1
#
_entry.id   AF-A0A6A3HGP4-F1
#
_cell.length_a   1.000
_cell.length_b   1.000
_cell.length_c   1.000
_cell.angle_alpha   90.00
_cell.angle_beta   90.00
_cell.angle_gamma   90.00
#
_symmetry.space_group_name_H-M   'P 1'
#
loop_
_entity.id
_entity.type
_entity.pdbx_description
1 polymer ?
#
loop_
_entity_poly.entity_id
_entity_poly.type
_entity_poly.pdbx_seq_one_letter_code
_entity_poly.pdbx_strand_id
1 'polypeptide(L)'
;MHSSHPSSAPHHVGRVLQSLGNPELVRSKGYGNGEWVEGCRGKYFPVIDPATDEELAHVAWMGKDEAREAIAAADVAHRRWRKTTNLCVPSRTRSSSMTFVF
;
A
#
# COMPACT_ATOMS: atom_id res chain seq x y z
N MET A 1 16.40 24.91 -39.46
CA MET A 1 17.31 24.14 -38.59
C MET A 1 16.94 24.41 -37.14
N HIS A 2 16.01 23.64 -36.57
CA HIS A 2 15.90 23.51 -35.12
C HIS A 2 15.74 22.02 -34.87
N SER A 3 16.85 21.43 -34.43
CA SER A 3 17.09 20.00 -34.40
C SER A 3 16.12 19.30 -33.47
N SER A 4 15.45 18.28 -34.02
CA SER A 4 14.85 17.17 -33.28
C SER A 4 15.78 16.80 -32.12
N HIS A 5 15.31 16.90 -30.88
CA HIS A 5 16.02 16.35 -29.73
C HIS A 5 15.63 14.87 -29.59
N PRO A 6 16.55 13.91 -29.82
CA PRO A 6 16.31 12.52 -29.47
C PRO A 6 16.87 12.30 -28.05
N SER A 7 16.05 12.53 -27.03
CA SER A 7 16.46 12.19 -25.66
C SER A 7 15.26 11.87 -24.78
N SER A 8 14.50 10.84 -25.15
CA SER A 8 13.68 10.13 -24.16
C SER A 8 14.62 9.21 -23.39
N ALA A 9 15.27 9.76 -22.37
CA ALA A 9 15.99 8.98 -21.37
C ALA A 9 14.99 8.00 -20.70
N PRO A 10 15.43 6.82 -20.24
CA PRO A 10 14.54 5.85 -19.60
C PRO A 10 13.93 6.43 -18.31
N HIS A 11 12.64 6.77 -18.39
CA HIS A 11 11.60 6.76 -17.34
C HIS A 11 12.12 6.75 -15.90
N HIS A 12 12.27 7.91 -15.25
CA HIS A 12 12.74 7.96 -13.85
C HIS A 12 11.70 7.35 -12.90
N VAL A 13 10.40 7.49 -13.19
CA VAL A 13 9.31 6.89 -12.41
C VAL A 13 9.45 5.36 -12.37
N GLY A 14 9.51 4.73 -13.55
CA GLY A 14 9.60 3.27 -13.66
C GLY A 14 10.86 2.74 -12.97
N ARG A 15 11.97 3.49 -13.06
CA ARG A 15 13.22 3.19 -12.35
C ARG A 15 13.07 3.31 -10.83
N VAL A 16 12.40 4.35 -10.34
CA VAL A 16 12.19 4.56 -8.89
C VAL A 16 11.31 3.46 -8.32
N LEU A 17 10.21 3.10 -8.99
CA LEU A 17 9.35 1.99 -8.59
C LEU A 17 10.09 0.64 -8.62
N GLN A 18 10.95 0.42 -9.61
CA GLN A 18 11.80 -0.78 -9.70
C GLN A 18 12.93 -0.80 -8.66
N SER A 19 13.35 0.36 -8.15
CA SER A 19 14.41 0.48 -7.12
C SER A 19 13.91 0.28 -5.69
N LEU A 20 12.60 0.11 -5.48
CA LEU A 20 12.03 -0.21 -4.18
C LEU A 20 12.58 -1.56 -3.70
N GLY A 21 13.09 -1.59 -2.46
CA GLY A 21 13.53 -2.84 -1.83
C GLY A 21 12.40 -3.88 -1.66
N ASN A 22 11.14 -3.45 -1.74
CA ASN A 22 9.98 -4.34 -1.82
C ASN A 22 8.92 -3.78 -2.79
N PRO A 23 8.76 -4.36 -4.00
CA PRO A 23 7.81 -3.89 -4.99
C PRO A 23 6.34 -4.13 -4.61
N GLU A 24 6.04 -5.07 -3.69
CA GLU A 24 4.69 -5.40 -3.22
C GLU A 24 4.01 -4.28 -2.40
N LEU A 25 4.77 -3.24 -2.05
CA LEU A 25 4.27 -2.06 -1.36
C LEU A 25 3.46 -1.14 -2.30
N VAL A 26 3.73 -1.20 -3.59
CA VAL A 26 2.98 -0.45 -4.60
C VAL A 26 1.66 -1.19 -4.83
N ARG A 27 0.56 -0.64 -4.31
CA ARG A 27 -0.76 -1.26 -4.40
C ARG A 27 -1.76 -0.32 -5.05
N SER A 28 -2.44 -0.84 -6.07
CA SER A 28 -3.47 -0.14 -6.85
C SER A 28 -4.89 -0.33 -6.31
N LYS A 29 -5.10 -1.32 -5.45
CA LYS A 29 -6.41 -1.68 -4.90
C LYS A 29 -6.74 -0.87 -3.65
N GLY A 30 -8.03 -0.70 -3.34
CA GLY A 30 -8.47 -0.16 -2.06
C GLY A 30 -8.25 -1.19 -0.96
N TYR A 31 -8.04 -0.74 0.29
CA TYR A 31 -7.97 -1.65 1.44
C TYR A 31 -9.16 -1.40 2.36
N GLY A 32 -10.01 -2.40 2.54
CA GLY A 32 -11.23 -2.31 3.33
C GLY A 32 -11.56 -3.65 3.97
N ASN A 33 -12.04 -3.64 5.22
CA ASN A 33 -12.42 -4.84 5.97
C ASN A 33 -11.33 -5.94 6.03
N GLY A 34 -10.05 -5.57 5.94
CA GLY A 34 -8.93 -6.52 5.95
C GLY A 34 -8.52 -7.05 4.59
N GLU A 35 -9.20 -6.66 3.52
CA GLU A 35 -9.01 -7.19 2.16
C GLU A 35 -8.67 -6.10 1.15
N TRP A 36 -8.05 -6.51 0.04
CA TRP A 36 -7.79 -5.63 -1.10
C TRP A 36 -8.94 -5.72 -2.09
N VAL A 37 -9.63 -4.60 -2.27
CA VAL A 37 -10.83 -4.48 -3.08
C VAL A 37 -10.56 -3.67 -4.34
N GLU A 38 -11.18 -4.09 -5.44
CA GLU A 38 -11.15 -3.34 -6.70
C GLU A 38 -11.97 -2.05 -6.56
N GLY A 39 -11.72 -1.07 -7.45
CA GLY A 39 -12.50 0.16 -7.47
C GLY A 39 -13.98 -0.07 -7.77
N CYS A 40 -14.83 0.86 -7.30
CA CYS A 40 -16.27 0.84 -7.53
C CYS A 40 -16.56 0.75 -9.03
N ARG A 41 -17.26 -0.33 -9.46
CA ARG A 41 -17.54 -0.64 -10.87
C ARG A 41 -16.28 -0.75 -11.74
N GLY A 42 -15.15 -1.17 -11.18
CA GLY A 42 -13.88 -1.28 -11.88
C GLY A 42 -13.28 0.08 -12.28
N LYS A 43 -13.70 1.17 -11.62
CA LYS A 43 -13.15 2.50 -11.87
C LYS A 43 -11.83 2.70 -11.15
N TYR A 44 -10.87 3.26 -11.86
CA TYR A 44 -9.54 3.62 -11.37
C TYR A 44 -9.23 5.06 -11.77
N PHE A 45 -8.38 5.74 -11.00
CA PHE A 45 -7.84 7.04 -11.37
C PHE A 45 -6.32 6.99 -11.47
N PRO A 46 -5.73 7.66 -12.48
CA PRO A 46 -4.27 7.72 -12.63
C PRO A 46 -3.68 8.69 -11.60
N VAL A 47 -2.59 8.28 -10.97
CA VAL A 47 -1.75 9.15 -10.13
C VAL A 47 -0.60 9.64 -10.98
N ILE A 48 -0.44 10.96 -11.11
CA ILE A 48 0.57 11.59 -11.95
C ILE A 48 1.68 12.18 -11.08
N ASP A 49 2.94 12.04 -11.52
CA ASP A 49 4.10 12.68 -10.90
C ASP A 49 4.11 14.19 -11.24
N PRO A 50 4.00 15.09 -10.26
CA PRO A 50 3.97 16.53 -10.53
C PRO A 50 5.30 17.09 -11.08
N ALA A 51 6.41 16.37 -10.96
CA ALA A 51 7.71 16.83 -11.47
C ALA A 51 7.90 16.57 -12.96
N THR A 52 7.17 15.61 -13.54
CA THR A 52 7.41 15.12 -14.91
C THR A 52 6.15 14.89 -15.73
N ASP A 53 4.97 14.99 -15.10
CA ASP A 53 3.67 14.73 -15.71
C ASP A 53 3.49 13.27 -16.21
N GLU A 54 4.30 12.33 -15.70
CA GLU A 54 4.20 10.90 -16.00
C GLU A 54 3.25 10.15 -15.04
N GLU A 55 2.60 9.11 -15.55
CA GLU A 55 1.70 8.26 -14.75
C GLU A 55 2.49 7.28 -13.86
N LEU A 56 2.23 7.31 -12.55
CA LEU A 56 2.84 6.46 -11.53
C LEU A 56 2.08 5.13 -11.39
N ALA A 57 0.76 5.19 -11.19
CA ALA A 57 -0.09 4.05 -10.93
C ALA A 57 -1.58 4.40 -11.09
N HIS A 58 -2.41 3.39 -11.35
CA HIS A 58 -3.86 3.47 -11.26
C HIS A 58 -4.31 3.08 -9.86
N VAL A 59 -5.06 3.93 -9.17
CA VAL A 59 -5.60 3.63 -7.83
C VAL A 59 -7.12 3.46 -7.90
N ALA A 60 -7.62 2.47 -7.17
CA ALA A 60 -9.04 2.14 -7.09
C ALA A 60 -9.88 3.34 -6.68
N TRP A 61 -10.91 3.65 -7.46
CA TRP A 61 -11.86 4.71 -7.14
C TRP A 61 -12.94 4.17 -6.19
N MET A 62 -12.87 4.58 -4.92
CA MET A 62 -13.79 4.14 -3.88
C MET A 62 -14.95 5.14 -3.75
N GLY A 63 -16.17 4.63 -3.87
CA GLY A 63 -17.39 5.44 -3.83
C GLY A 63 -18.00 5.54 -2.44
N LYS A 64 -19.21 6.11 -2.40
CA LYS A 64 -19.97 6.31 -1.16
C LYS A 64 -20.39 4.99 -0.52
N ASP A 65 -20.66 3.96 -1.31
CA ASP A 65 -21.14 2.67 -0.80
C ASP A 65 -19.99 1.89 -0.16
N GLU A 66 -18.84 1.81 -0.84
CA GLU A 66 -17.62 1.21 -0.29
C GLU A 66 -17.14 1.94 0.98
N ALA A 67 -17.29 3.27 1.02
CA ALA A 67 -16.99 4.04 2.23
C ALA A 67 -17.90 3.66 3.41
N ARG A 68 -19.20 3.42 3.17
CA ARG A 68 -20.12 2.98 4.23
C ARG A 68 -19.79 1.58 4.72
N GLU A 69 -19.45 0.67 3.82
CA GLU A 69 -19.01 -0.68 4.18
C GLU A 69 -17.73 -0.65 5.01
N ALA A 70 -16.75 0.17 4.60
CA ALA A 70 -15.52 0.37 5.36
C ALA A 70 -15.78 0.93 6.77
N ILE A 71 -16.71 1.88 6.91
CA ILE A 71 -17.13 2.42 8.22
C ILE A 71 -17.77 1.33 9.09
N ALA A 72 -18.68 0.52 8.52
CA ALA A 72 -19.33 -0.57 9.24
C ALA A 72 -18.31 -1.63 9.71
N ALA A 73 -17.37 -2.01 8.84
CA ALA A 73 -16.27 -2.91 9.17
C ALA A 73 -15.37 -2.33 10.27
N ALA A 74 -15.04 -1.03 10.17
CA ALA A 74 -14.25 -0.34 11.18
C ALA A 74 -14.93 -0.30 12.55
N ASP A 75 -16.26 -0.13 12.63
CA ASP A 75 -17.00 -0.19 13.90
C ASP A 75 -16.88 -1.58 14.57
N VAL A 76 -17.01 -2.65 13.77
CA VAL A 76 -16.85 -4.03 14.27
C VAL A 76 -15.42 -4.27 14.75
N ALA A 77 -14.42 -3.85 13.96
CA ALA A 77 -13.02 -3.97 14.31
C ALA A 77 -12.66 -3.15 15.57
N HIS A 78 -13.18 -1.93 15.69
CA HIS A 78 -12.96 -1.03 16.81
C HIS A 78 -13.47 -1.64 18.12
N ARG A 79 -14.64 -2.29 18.13
CA ARG A 79 -15.15 -2.98 19.33
C ARG A 79 -14.20 -4.04 19.86
N ARG A 80 -13.47 -4.73 18.98
CA ARG A 80 -12.44 -5.72 19.35
C ARG A 80 -11.15 -5.01 19.78
N TRP A 81 -10.65 -4.08 18.95
CA TRP A 81 -9.39 -3.37 19.18
C TRP A 81 -9.39 -2.52 20.46
N ARG A 82 -10.50 -1.88 20.81
CA ARG A 82 -10.61 -1.04 22.02
C ARG A 82 -10.42 -1.83 23.32
N LYS A 83 -10.62 -3.16 23.28
CA LYS A 83 -10.38 -4.05 24.43
C LYS A 83 -8.91 -4.48 24.52
N THR A 84 -8.11 -4.20 23.49
CA THR A 84 -6.67 -4.42 23.51
C THR A 84 -6.06 -3.41 24.47
N THR A 85 -5.71 -3.87 25.66
CA THR A 85 -4.84 -3.11 26.56
C THR A 85 -3.54 -2.82 25.82
N ASN A 86 -3.00 -1.61 25.94
CA ASN A 86 -1.65 -1.26 25.50
C ASN A 86 -0.63 -2.03 26.37
N LEU A 87 -0.59 -3.34 26.20
CA LEU A 87 0.43 -4.18 26.77
C LEU A 87 1.63 -4.05 25.84
N CYS A 88 2.57 -3.22 26.28
CA CYS A 88 3.96 -3.62 26.26
C CYS A 88 4.05 -4.96 26.99
N VAL A 89 3.71 -6.05 26.30
CA VAL A 89 4.13 -7.38 26.72
C VAL A 89 5.65 -7.34 26.61
N PRO A 90 6.41 -7.53 27.71
CA PRO A 90 7.85 -7.61 27.59
C PRO A 90 8.14 -8.70 26.57
N SER A 91 8.91 -8.34 25.55
CA SER A 91 9.39 -9.24 24.51
C SER A 91 9.82 -10.53 25.19
N ARG A 92 9.04 -11.60 25.02
CA ARG A 92 9.50 -12.94 25.33
C ARG A 92 10.56 -13.20 24.26
N THR A 93 11.79 -12.77 24.56
CA THR A 93 12.98 -13.10 23.79
C THR A 93 12.88 -14.57 23.48
N ARG A 94 12.65 -14.89 22.21
CA ARG A 94 12.73 -16.24 21.72
C ARG A 94 14.22 -16.59 21.76
N SER A 95 14.72 -16.90 22.95
CA SER A 95 16.05 -17.44 23.17
C SER A 95 16.02 -18.87 22.62
N SER A 96 16.24 -18.94 21.31
CA SER A 96 16.71 -20.17 20.67
C SER A 96 18.07 -20.53 21.27
N SER A 97 18.33 -21.83 21.37
CA SER A 97 19.55 -22.48 21.90
C SER A 97 19.57 -22.75 23.40
N MET A 98 18.75 -23.73 23.80
CA MET A 98 19.14 -24.65 24.88
C MET A 98 19.95 -25.79 24.26
N THR A 99 21.27 -25.59 24.17
CA THR A 99 22.24 -26.67 24.06
C THR A 99 23.25 -26.46 25.17
N PHE A 100 23.14 -27.25 26.23
CA PHE A 100 24.26 -27.57 27.10
C PHE A 100 24.20 -29.07 27.35
N VAL A 101 25.10 -29.78 26.70
CA VAL A 101 25.40 -31.20 26.94
C VAL A 101 26.36 -31.23 28.13
N PHE A 102 26.06 -32.06 29.13
CA PHE A 102 26.96 -32.39 30.23
C PHE A 102 28.11 -33.27 29.76
#